data_AF-A0A7S3CIG8-F1
#
_entry.id   AF-A0A7S3CIG8-F1
#
_cell.length_a   1.000
_cell.length_b   1.000
_cell.length_c   1.000
_cell.angle_alpha   90.00
_cell.angle_beta   90.00
_cell.angle_gamma   90.00
#
_symmetry.space_group_name_H-M   'P 1'
#
loop_
_entity.id
_entity.type
_entity.pdbx_description
1 polymer ?
#
loop_
_entity_poly.entity_id
_entity_poly.type
_entity_poly.pdbx_seq_one_letter_code
_entity_poly.pdbx_strand_id
1 'polypeptide(L)'
;KEIKLTVADEYPYILLCIVIICFECIITAYAVVIPRRVKYFSGEFMKQFTKDHQLAFGAESQLPQGGFPDNGCGYYANKLPYSHWLDLNNGMRVHQNFVEYLPGIVGFLAVAGTVFPQATLIVACLNCFFRPIYIFTYLKGGSNNRYIGVVGGNFPLYLLGFGSLGKLFYDIVLKSIAA
;
A
#
# COMPACT_ATOMS: atom_id res chain seq x y z
N LYS A 1 5.93 18.15 -30.42
CA LYS A 1 7.23 17.47 -30.57
C LYS A 1 7.05 16.09 -29.94
N GLU A 2 7.04 15.03 -30.75
CA GLU A 2 6.84 13.66 -30.26
C GLU A 2 8.17 13.10 -29.75
N ILE A 3 8.19 12.53 -28.54
CA ILE A 3 9.35 11.81 -28.02
C ILE A 3 9.06 10.32 -28.19
N LYS A 4 9.79 9.68 -29.11
CA LYS A 4 9.72 8.22 -29.30
C LYS A 4 10.74 7.56 -28.40
N LEU A 5 10.27 6.69 -27.51
CA LEU A 5 11.09 5.97 -26.55
C LEU A 5 11.08 4.49 -26.93
N THR A 6 12.24 3.95 -27.31
CA THR A 6 12.40 2.53 -27.60
C THR A 6 12.63 1.80 -26.28
N VAL A 7 11.75 0.86 -25.95
CA VAL A 7 11.82 0.03 -24.75
C VAL A 7 11.99 -1.44 -25.13
N ALA A 8 12.45 -2.26 -24.19
CA ALA A 8 12.58 -3.69 -24.38
C ALA A 8 11.20 -4.39 -24.41
N ASP A 9 11.15 -5.59 -24.99
CA ASP A 9 9.91 -6.37 -25.17
C ASP A 9 9.27 -6.77 -23.82
N GLU A 10 10.04 -6.80 -22.73
CA GLU A 10 9.53 -7.08 -21.39
C GLU A 10 8.76 -5.90 -20.77
N TYR A 11 8.95 -4.69 -21.27
CA TYR A 11 8.43 -3.46 -20.65
C TYR A 11 6.89 -3.42 -20.53
N PRO A 12 6.10 -3.83 -21.54
CA PRO A 12 4.65 -3.92 -21.41
C PRO A 12 4.20 -4.84 -20.26
N TYR A 13 4.92 -5.95 -20.02
CA TYR A 13 4.61 -6.87 -18.92
C TYR A 13 4.95 -6.27 -17.55
N ILE A 14 6.01 -5.46 -17.47
CA ILE A 14 6.34 -4.69 -16.26
C ILE A 14 5.20 -3.70 -15.95
N LEU A 15 4.69 -2.99 -16.95
CA LEU A 15 3.55 -2.08 -16.78
C LEU A 15 2.29 -2.83 -16.34
N LEU A 16 2.04 -4.02 -16.89
CA LEU A 16 0.93 -4.87 -16.45
C LEU A 16 1.06 -5.25 -14.98
N CYS A 17 2.24 -5.65 -14.51
CA CYS A 17 2.49 -5.93 -13.10
C CYS A 17 2.27 -4.68 -12.22
N ILE A 18 2.72 -3.50 -12.65
CA ILE A 18 2.47 -2.24 -11.93
C ILE A 18 0.95 -2.00 -11.78
N VAL A 19 0.18 -2.18 -12.85
CA VAL A 19 -1.28 -2.04 -12.82
C VAL A 19 -1.91 -3.03 -11.84
N ILE A 20 -1.48 -4.30 -11.87
CA ILE A 20 -1.93 -5.33 -10.92
C ILE A 20 -1.67 -4.91 -9.47
N ILE A 21 -0.45 -4.44 -9.16
CA ILE A 21 -0.07 -3.98 -7.82
C ILE A 21 -0.93 -2.78 -7.37
N CYS A 22 -1.22 -1.84 -8.27
CA CYS A 22 -2.13 -0.74 -7.99
C CYS A 22 -3.55 -1.25 -7.66
N PHE A 23 -4.06 -2.21 -8.43
CA PHE A 23 -5.35 -2.85 -8.16
C PHE A 23 -5.35 -3.61 -6.84
N GLU A 24 -4.29 -4.35 -6.51
CA GLU A 24 -4.15 -5.03 -5.21
C GLU A 24 -4.23 -4.04 -4.04
N CYS A 25 -3.60 -2.87 -4.17
CA CYS A 25 -3.68 -1.82 -3.15
C CYS A 25 -5.12 -1.35 -2.94
N ILE A 26 -5.86 -1.09 -4.03
CA ILE A 26 -7.27 -0.69 -3.98
C ILE A 26 -8.13 -1.80 -3.36
N ILE A 27 -7.98 -3.04 -3.83
CA ILE A 27 -8.71 -4.20 -3.33
C ILE A 27 -8.46 -4.39 -1.83
N THR A 28 -7.25 -4.14 -1.35
CA THR A 28 -6.93 -4.24 0.08
C THR A 28 -7.80 -3.31 0.93
N ALA A 29 -8.13 -2.10 0.46
CA ALA A 29 -9.05 -1.21 1.17
C ALA A 29 -10.44 -1.88 1.36
N TYR A 30 -11.02 -2.39 0.28
CA TYR A 30 -12.37 -2.95 0.29
C TYR A 30 -12.45 -4.34 0.92
N ALA A 31 -11.42 -5.18 0.73
CA ALA A 31 -11.42 -6.56 1.22
C ALA A 31 -10.93 -6.69 2.66
N VAL A 32 -10.09 -5.76 3.14
CA VAL A 32 -9.46 -5.86 4.47
C VAL A 32 -9.99 -4.80 5.43
N VAL A 33 -9.99 -3.53 5.02
CA VAL A 33 -10.28 -2.40 5.90
C VAL A 33 -11.78 -2.23 6.15
N ILE A 34 -12.57 -2.13 5.08
CA ILE A 34 -14.01 -1.88 5.18
C ILE A 34 -14.74 -2.95 6.02
N PRO A 35 -14.49 -4.27 5.85
CA PRO A 35 -15.18 -5.28 6.64
C PRO A 35 -14.88 -5.17 8.14
N ARG A 36 -13.65 -4.82 8.51
CA ARG A 36 -13.25 -4.60 9.92
C ARG A 36 -13.89 -3.34 10.49
N ARG A 37 -13.97 -2.26 9.69
CA ARG A 37 -14.70 -1.05 10.09
C ARG A 37 -16.16 -1.35 10.39
N VAL A 38 -16.87 -1.98 9.47
CA VAL A 38 -18.30 -2.30 9.64
C VAL A 38 -18.51 -3.27 10.82
N LYS A 39 -17.58 -4.19 11.04
CA LYS A 39 -17.63 -5.13 12.17
C LYS A 39 -17.51 -4.43 13.52
N TYR A 40 -16.52 -3.55 13.71
CA TYR A 40 -16.20 -2.98 15.01
C TYR A 40 -16.81 -1.60 15.27
N PHE A 41 -17.00 -0.80 14.22
CA PHE A 41 -17.78 0.44 14.23
C PHE A 41 -19.19 0.20 13.70
N SER A 42 -19.84 -0.82 14.25
CA SER A 42 -21.22 -1.17 13.92
C SER A 42 -22.18 -0.07 14.38
N GLY A 43 -23.38 -0.03 13.80
CA GLY A 43 -24.41 0.95 14.21
C GLY A 43 -24.69 0.90 15.71
N GLU A 44 -24.77 -0.29 16.30
CA GLU A 44 -24.97 -0.47 17.75
C GLU A 44 -23.80 0.07 18.58
N PHE A 45 -22.56 -0.21 18.18
CA PHE A 45 -21.39 0.36 18.85
C PHE A 45 -21.39 1.89 18.76
N MET A 46 -21.78 2.44 17.62
CA MET A 46 -21.71 3.86 17.35
C MET A 46 -22.77 4.68 18.12
N LYS A 47 -23.92 4.09 18.49
CA LYS A 47 -25.01 4.79 19.22
C LYS A 47 -24.56 5.47 20.51
N GLN A 48 -23.50 4.99 21.15
CA GLN A 48 -22.97 5.62 22.37
C GLN A 48 -22.44 7.05 22.13
N PHE A 49 -22.16 7.43 20.88
CA PHE A 49 -21.62 8.73 20.51
C PHE A 49 -22.68 9.69 19.95
N THR A 50 -23.95 9.27 19.86
CA THR A 50 -25.03 10.06 19.26
C THR A 50 -25.14 11.44 19.90
N LYS A 51 -25.12 11.51 21.24
CA LYS A 51 -25.26 12.78 21.97
C LYS A 51 -24.16 13.78 21.62
N ASP A 52 -22.91 13.33 21.63
CA ASP A 52 -21.76 14.18 21.33
C ASP A 52 -21.78 14.64 19.87
N HIS A 53 -22.18 13.75 18.96
CA HIS A 53 -22.32 14.07 17.54
C HIS A 53 -23.44 15.11 17.30
N GLN A 54 -24.61 14.91 17.91
CA GLN A 54 -25.74 15.84 17.82
C GLN A 54 -25.44 17.19 18.46
N LEU A 55 -24.64 17.21 19.53
CA LEU A 55 -24.18 18.46 20.13
C LEU A 55 -23.25 19.23 19.17
N ALA A 56 -22.41 18.53 18.42
CA ALA A 56 -21.46 19.13 17.48
C ALA A 56 -22.08 19.53 16.13
N PHE A 57 -23.05 18.76 15.62
CA PHE A 57 -23.58 18.89 14.25
C PHE A 57 -25.09 19.15 14.18
N GLY A 58 -25.79 19.24 15.32
CA GLY A 58 -27.23 19.49 15.41
C GLY A 58 -28.05 18.24 15.73
N ALA A 59 -29.24 18.43 16.32
CA ALA A 59 -30.07 17.35 16.86
C ALA A 59 -30.47 16.27 15.84
N GLU A 60 -30.66 16.64 14.58
CA GLU A 60 -31.07 15.73 13.50
C GLU A 60 -29.88 15.07 12.78
N SER A 61 -28.64 15.35 13.20
CA SER A 61 -27.45 14.79 12.56
C SER A 61 -27.31 13.29 12.79
N GLN A 62 -26.86 12.58 11.76
CA GLN A 62 -26.67 11.12 11.79
C GLN A 62 -25.20 10.77 12.01
N LEU A 63 -24.96 9.72 12.79
CA LEU A 63 -23.62 9.22 13.03
C LEU A 63 -22.94 8.75 11.72
N PRO A 64 -21.63 8.98 11.59
CA PRO A 64 -20.87 8.56 10.43
C PRO A 64 -20.80 7.04 10.34
N GLN A 65 -21.13 6.49 9.17
CA GLN A 65 -21.05 5.06 8.91
C GLN A 65 -19.60 4.56 9.00
N GLY A 66 -19.42 3.37 9.57
CA GLY A 66 -18.10 2.76 9.71
C GLY A 66 -17.12 3.56 10.55
N GLY A 67 -17.59 4.51 11.37
CA GLY A 67 -16.77 5.25 12.34
C GLY A 67 -15.80 6.26 11.73
N PHE A 68 -16.06 6.80 10.54
CA PHE A 68 -15.25 7.90 10.00
C PHE A 68 -15.39 9.17 10.87
N PRO A 69 -14.36 10.01 11.01
CA PRO A 69 -13.02 9.93 10.40
C PRO A 69 -11.99 9.12 11.21
N ASP A 70 -12.41 8.38 12.25
CA ASP A 70 -11.50 7.68 13.15
C ASP A 70 -10.73 6.56 12.44
N ASN A 71 -9.40 6.65 12.39
CA ASN A 71 -8.50 5.68 11.76
C ASN A 71 -7.81 4.74 12.77
N GLY A 72 -8.52 4.37 13.85
CA GLY A 72 -8.11 3.34 14.81
C GLY A 72 -7.40 3.84 16.05
N CYS A 73 -7.15 5.14 16.15
CA CYS A 73 -6.57 5.77 17.34
C CYS A 73 -7.35 7.02 17.77
N GLY A 74 -8.58 7.20 17.28
CA GLY A 74 -9.41 8.36 17.57
C GLY A 74 -10.44 8.14 18.69
N TYR A 75 -11.42 9.04 18.70
CA TYR A 75 -12.46 9.13 19.72
C TYR A 75 -13.30 7.86 19.84
N TYR A 76 -13.65 7.22 18.72
CA TYR A 76 -14.47 6.02 18.70
C TYR A 76 -13.65 4.79 19.06
N ALA A 77 -12.44 4.67 18.51
CA ALA A 77 -11.53 3.56 18.72
C ALA A 77 -11.11 3.42 20.20
N ASN A 78 -11.05 4.52 20.94
CA ASN A 78 -10.70 4.52 22.37
C ASN A 78 -11.72 3.79 23.26
N LYS A 79 -12.93 3.49 22.74
CA LYS A 79 -13.95 2.70 23.44
C LYS A 79 -13.96 1.23 23.02
N LEU A 80 -13.13 0.82 22.07
CA LEU A 80 -13.05 -0.57 21.64
C LEU A 80 -12.30 -1.42 22.67
N PRO A 81 -12.73 -2.67 22.91
CA PRO A 81 -11.89 -3.67 23.56
C PRO A 81 -10.57 -3.83 22.80
N TYR A 82 -9.48 -4.10 23.53
CA TYR A 82 -8.14 -4.20 22.95
C TYR A 82 -8.05 -5.15 21.75
N SER A 83 -8.70 -6.31 21.82
CA SER A 83 -8.70 -7.30 20.72
C SER A 83 -9.36 -6.77 19.44
N HIS A 84 -10.47 -6.04 19.58
CA HIS A 84 -11.19 -5.42 18.46
C HIS A 84 -10.38 -4.26 17.89
N TRP A 85 -9.83 -3.42 18.77
CA TRP A 85 -8.93 -2.34 18.41
C TRP A 85 -7.73 -2.87 17.61
N LEU A 86 -7.10 -3.94 18.07
CA LEU A 86 -5.92 -4.52 17.43
C LEU A 86 -6.23 -5.08 16.03
N ASP A 87 -7.32 -5.83 15.86
CA ASP A 87 -7.69 -6.37 14.54
C ASP A 87 -8.07 -5.24 13.56
N LEU A 88 -8.85 -4.24 14.01
CA LEU A 88 -9.17 -3.06 13.21
C LEU A 88 -7.90 -2.33 12.74
N ASN A 89 -7.00 -2.03 13.68
CA ASN A 89 -5.77 -1.29 13.40
C ASN A 89 -4.79 -2.08 12.53
N ASN A 90 -4.68 -3.40 12.72
CA ASN A 90 -3.88 -4.24 11.84
C ASN A 90 -4.42 -4.20 10.40
N GLY A 91 -5.75 -4.26 10.23
CA GLY A 91 -6.41 -4.11 8.94
C GLY A 91 -6.12 -2.77 8.25
N MET A 92 -6.23 -1.66 8.99
CA MET A 92 -5.91 -0.34 8.45
C MET A 92 -4.41 -0.19 8.15
N ARG A 93 -3.55 -0.72 9.02
CA ARG A 93 -2.09 -0.56 8.89
C ARG A 93 -1.53 -1.29 7.66
N VAL A 94 -2.04 -2.47 7.31
CA VAL A 94 -1.58 -3.17 6.10
C VAL A 94 -1.91 -2.41 4.84
N HIS A 95 -3.10 -1.83 4.74
CA HIS A 95 -3.50 -1.01 3.60
C HIS A 95 -2.68 0.29 3.55
N GLN A 96 -2.56 0.99 4.67
CA GLN A 96 -1.78 2.23 4.73
C GLN A 96 -0.31 1.99 4.38
N ASN A 97 0.28 0.87 4.84
CA ASN A 97 1.63 0.50 4.44
C ASN A 97 1.73 0.28 2.93
N PHE A 98 0.73 -0.35 2.31
CA PHE A 98 0.73 -0.52 0.86
C PHE A 98 0.69 0.85 0.15
N VAL A 99 -0.22 1.75 0.55
CA VAL A 99 -0.33 3.11 0.00
C VAL A 99 0.99 3.89 0.14
N GLU A 100 1.65 3.81 1.29
CA GLU A 100 2.94 4.49 1.54
C GLU A 100 4.06 3.98 0.61
N TYR A 101 4.08 2.68 0.31
CA TYR A 101 5.11 2.05 -0.52
C TYR A 101 4.80 2.10 -2.01
N LEU A 102 3.53 2.21 -2.41
CA LEU A 102 3.08 2.13 -3.79
C LEU A 102 3.83 3.09 -4.73
N PRO A 103 4.06 4.38 -4.39
CA PRO A 103 4.82 5.29 -5.25
C PRO A 103 6.25 4.80 -5.49
N GLY A 104 6.90 4.23 -4.47
CA GLY A 104 8.25 3.67 -4.58
C GLY A 104 8.29 2.44 -5.49
N ILE A 105 7.30 1.54 -5.37
CA ILE A 105 7.18 0.36 -6.24
C ILE A 105 7.00 0.79 -7.69
N VAL A 106 6.01 1.65 -7.96
CA VAL A 106 5.68 2.12 -9.31
C VAL A 106 6.88 2.84 -9.92
N GLY A 107 7.48 3.78 -9.19
CA GLY A 107 8.61 4.57 -9.66
C GLY A 107 9.84 3.73 -9.97
N PHE A 108 10.23 2.83 -9.05
CA PHE A 108 11.40 1.98 -9.29
C PHE A 108 11.19 0.97 -10.40
N LEU A 109 10.02 0.32 -10.50
CA LEU A 109 9.77 -0.62 -11.59
C LEU A 109 9.72 0.07 -12.95
N ALA A 110 9.08 1.24 -13.06
CA ALA A 110 9.02 2.00 -14.31
C ALA A 110 10.42 2.43 -14.78
N VAL A 111 11.23 2.98 -13.87
CA VAL A 111 12.59 3.42 -14.21
C VAL A 111 13.50 2.22 -14.47
N ALA A 112 13.51 1.22 -13.58
CA ALA A 112 14.38 0.06 -13.71
C ALA A 112 14.09 -0.76 -14.98
N GLY A 113 12.84 -0.81 -15.43
CA GLY A 113 12.46 -1.51 -16.66
C GLY A 113 13.14 -0.97 -17.92
N THR A 114 13.56 0.30 -17.91
CA THR A 114 14.31 0.91 -19.02
C THR A 114 15.80 0.56 -19.01
N VAL A 115 16.31 0.03 -17.88
CA VAL A 115 17.73 -0.21 -17.63
C VAL A 115 18.06 -1.69 -17.56
N PHE A 116 17.26 -2.46 -16.82
CA PHE A 116 17.41 -3.88 -16.56
C PHE A 116 16.06 -4.60 -16.73
N PRO A 117 15.52 -4.71 -17.96
CA PRO A 117 14.15 -5.15 -18.20
C PRO A 117 13.83 -6.55 -17.64
N GLN A 118 14.67 -7.55 -17.89
CA GLN A 118 14.44 -8.91 -17.41
C GLN A 118 14.43 -9.02 -15.89
N ALA A 119 15.42 -8.39 -15.22
CA ALA A 119 15.48 -8.37 -13.76
C ALA A 119 14.27 -7.63 -13.17
N THR A 120 13.85 -6.54 -13.81
CA THR A 120 12.68 -5.77 -13.39
C THR A 120 11.39 -6.56 -13.50
N LEU A 121 11.20 -7.33 -14.57
CA LEU A 121 10.03 -8.19 -14.72
C LEU A 121 9.94 -9.23 -13.59
N ILE A 122 11.06 -9.88 -13.24
CA ILE A 122 11.12 -10.82 -12.11
C ILE A 122 10.70 -10.12 -10.81
N VAL A 123 11.28 -8.96 -10.52
CA VAL A 123 10.99 -8.19 -9.29
C VAL A 123 9.55 -7.67 -9.26
N ALA A 124 8.97 -7.32 -10.42
CA ALA A 124 7.58 -6.92 -10.54
C ALA A 124 6.64 -8.09 -10.20
N CYS A 125 6.89 -9.28 -10.76
CA CYS A 125 6.14 -10.51 -10.43
C CYS A 125 6.25 -10.88 -8.95
N LEU A 126 7.45 -10.75 -8.36
CA LEU A 126 7.65 -10.96 -6.93
C LEU A 126 6.78 -9.99 -6.11
N ASN A 127 6.68 -8.73 -6.51
CA ASN A 127 5.84 -7.76 -5.79
C ASN A 127 4.34 -8.10 -5.89
N CYS A 128 3.83 -8.56 -7.03
CA CYS A 128 2.44 -9.04 -7.13
C CYS A 128 2.17 -10.23 -6.17
N PHE A 129 3.17 -11.11 -5.96
CA PHE A 129 2.98 -12.29 -5.11
C PHE A 129 3.18 -12.01 -3.62
N PHE A 130 4.24 -11.27 -3.26
CA PHE A 130 4.62 -11.04 -1.87
C PHE A 130 3.76 -9.97 -1.17
N ARG A 131 3.01 -9.13 -1.91
CA ARG A 131 2.08 -8.15 -1.32
C ARG A 131 0.88 -8.83 -0.65
N PRO A 132 0.14 -9.75 -1.29
CA PRO A 132 -0.87 -10.56 -0.62
C PRO A 132 -0.31 -11.34 0.58
N ILE A 133 0.90 -11.89 0.47
CA ILE A 133 1.55 -12.62 1.58
C ILE A 133 1.84 -11.69 2.76
N TYR A 134 2.36 -10.49 2.51
CA TYR A 134 2.56 -9.47 3.54
C TYR A 134 1.26 -9.19 4.29
N ILE A 135 0.17 -8.95 3.54
CA ILE A 135 -1.14 -8.67 4.13
C ILE A 135 -1.61 -9.85 4.98
N PHE A 136 -1.60 -11.07 4.42
CA PHE A 136 -2.07 -12.27 5.13
C PHE A 136 -1.29 -12.55 6.41
N THR A 137 0.04 -12.54 6.33
CA THR A 137 0.92 -12.82 7.48
C THR A 137 0.79 -11.76 8.57
N TYR A 138 0.65 -10.49 8.19
CA TYR A 138 0.41 -9.39 9.13
C TYR A 138 -0.95 -9.54 9.82
N LEU A 139 -2.02 -9.87 9.09
CA LEU A 139 -3.36 -10.03 9.68
C LEU A 139 -3.44 -11.24 10.61
N LYS A 140 -2.80 -12.35 10.28
CA LYS A 140 -2.82 -13.58 11.09
C LYS A 140 -1.91 -13.50 12.31
N GLY A 141 -0.76 -12.84 12.16
CA GLY A 141 0.34 -12.88 13.11
C GLY A 141 0.61 -11.57 13.85
N GLY A 142 -0.14 -10.52 13.53
CA GLY A 142 0.18 -9.17 13.94
C GLY A 142 1.42 -8.61 13.24
N SER A 143 1.85 -7.46 13.73
CA SER A 143 2.87 -6.63 13.08
C SER A 143 4.24 -7.29 12.94
N ASN A 144 4.57 -8.25 13.80
CA ASN A 144 5.86 -8.94 13.79
C ASN A 144 5.96 -10.03 12.72
N ASN A 145 4.86 -10.54 12.17
CA ASN A 145 4.92 -11.61 11.17
C ASN A 145 5.03 -11.10 9.72
N ARG A 146 5.19 -9.79 9.54
CA ARG A 146 5.25 -9.12 8.24
C ARG A 146 6.55 -9.35 7.47
N TYR A 147 7.62 -9.78 8.14
CA TYR A 147 8.98 -9.79 7.58
C TYR A 147 9.12 -10.64 6.32
N ILE A 148 8.37 -11.73 6.20
CA ILE A 148 8.40 -12.59 5.01
C ILE A 148 8.03 -11.79 3.75
N GLY A 149 6.93 -11.04 3.82
CA GLY A 149 6.48 -10.18 2.71
C GLY A 149 7.43 -9.01 2.44
N VAL A 150 8.01 -8.43 3.50
CA VAL A 150 8.98 -7.33 3.36
C VAL A 150 10.24 -7.80 2.64
N VAL A 151 10.83 -8.91 3.09
CA VAL A 151 12.08 -9.43 2.52
C VAL A 151 11.85 -9.94 1.10
N GLY A 152 10.75 -10.64 0.83
CA GLY A 152 10.47 -11.16 -0.52
C GLY A 152 10.11 -10.08 -1.56
N GLY A 153 9.41 -9.01 -1.16
CA GLY A 153 8.95 -7.97 -2.08
C GLY A 153 9.83 -6.71 -2.12
N ASN A 154 10.07 -6.09 -0.96
CA ASN A 154 10.71 -4.78 -0.88
C ASN A 154 12.22 -4.84 -1.11
N PHE A 155 12.89 -5.86 -0.57
CA PHE A 155 14.35 -5.92 -0.64
C PHE A 155 14.87 -6.03 -2.10
N PRO A 156 14.34 -6.93 -2.95
CA PRO A 156 14.73 -6.97 -4.36
C PRO A 156 14.40 -5.67 -5.11
N LEU A 157 13.27 -5.05 -4.78
CA LEU A 157 12.84 -3.78 -5.37
C LEU A 157 13.83 -2.64 -5.07
N TYR A 158 14.25 -2.49 -3.82
CA TYR A 158 15.20 -1.43 -3.45
C TYR A 158 16.58 -1.66 -4.08
N LEU A 159 17.08 -2.90 -4.07
CA LEU A 159 18.35 -3.24 -4.72
C LEU A 159 18.32 -2.89 -6.21
N LEU A 160 17.25 -3.28 -6.90
CA LEU A 160 17.05 -2.98 -8.30
C LEU A 160 16.91 -1.47 -8.54
N GLY A 161 16.05 -0.79 -7.79
CA GLY A 161 15.78 0.64 -7.95
C GLY A 161 17.03 1.50 -7.78
N PHE A 162 17.78 1.30 -6.70
CA PHE A 162 19.03 2.03 -6.49
C PHE A 162 20.12 1.68 -7.51
N GLY A 163 20.20 0.40 -7.91
CA GLY A 163 21.11 -0.03 -8.97
C GLY A 163 20.81 0.66 -10.32
N SER A 164 19.54 0.75 -10.68
CA SER A 164 19.10 1.44 -11.90
C SER A 164 19.39 2.94 -11.85
N LEU A 165 19.13 3.60 -10.72
CA LEU A 165 19.45 5.02 -10.55
C LEU A 165 20.96 5.29 -10.65
N GLY A 166 21.79 4.45 -10.03
CA GLY A 166 23.25 4.56 -10.12
C GLY A 166 23.75 4.40 -11.56
N LYS A 167 23.23 3.42 -12.30
CA LYS A 167 23.58 3.23 -13.71
C LYS A 167 23.15 4.42 -14.58
N LEU A 168 21.93 4.92 -14.40
CA LEU A 168 21.44 6.10 -15.14
C LEU A 168 22.29 7.34 -14.85
N PHE A 169 22.65 7.56 -13.58
CA PHE A 169 23.54 8.66 -13.21
C PHE A 169 24.90 8.54 -13.92
N TYR A 170 25.51 7.35 -13.91
CA TYR A 170 26.76 7.10 -14.64
C TYR A 170 26.63 7.37 -16.14
N ASP A 171 25.57 6.88 -16.76
CA ASP A 171 25.35 7.01 -18.20
C ASP A 171 25.05 8.45 -18.64
N ILE A 172 24.32 9.21 -17.84
CA ILE A 172 23.92 10.59 -18.18
C ILE A 172 25.01 11.59 -17.82
N VAL A 173 25.57 11.48 -16.61
CA VAL A 173 26.43 12.53 -16.04
C VAL A 173 27.89 12.22 -16.27
N LEU A 174 28.34 11.01 -15.94
CA LEU A 174 29.77 10.71 -15.96
C LEU A 174 30.28 10.44 -17.38
N LYS A 175 29.51 9.75 -18.22
CA LYS A 175 29.87 9.57 -19.63
C LYS A 175 29.83 10.86 -20.44
N SER A 176 28.95 11.81 -20.10
CA SER A 176 28.88 13.09 -20.81
C SER A 176 30.00 14.06 -20.43
N ILE A 177 30.59 13.91 -19.23
CA ILE A 177 31.77 14.67 -18.80
C ILE A 177 33.06 14.07 -19.38
N ALA A 178 33.09 12.76 -19.64
CA ALA A 178 34.27 12.04 -20.15
C ALA A 178 34.39 12.03 -21.69
N ALA A 179 33.37 12.51 -22.40
CA ALA A 179 33.32 12.61 -23.86
C ALA A 179 33.56 14.05 -24.31
#